data_AF-A0A1Y2FZ51-F1
#
_entry.id   AF-A0A1Y2FZ51-F1
#
_cell.length_a   1.000
_cell.length_b   1.000
_cell.length_c   1.000
_cell.angle_alpha   90.00
_cell.angle_beta   90.00
_cell.angle_gamma   90.00
#
_symmetry.space_group_name_H-M   'P 1'
#
loop_
_entity.id
_entity.type
_entity.pdbx_description
1 polymer ?
#
loop_
_entity_poly.entity_id
_entity_poly.type
_entity_poly.pdbx_seq_one_letter_code
_entity_poly.pdbx_strand_id
1 'polypeptide(L)'
;MASTDTIPAPSTIAATTQAELETRKWRVTVLISGSGSNLQALMDALPATLSKCSIVSVISNSKDAYGLTRAANHKPPIPATSFSPYNYQKLHPELFAEAEKEIKELGDRVKAGEDVKGQWAAKKKELAARVKPLYQVELAKRVKDTKPDLIVLAGFMLILLPGTLETLVRDWVEEDGSQGVEAEGTLRTLGASPYPSELAKGSPIPIINLHPALPGSFVGPHVIEDAWEAFNQRKLPVEGEGIKEGVPESAKSTPAPSTADPSQPIKDLADSLASTSLSSSSTAAELTPAAPAIGDEPSPFGPRITKTGIMIHRVIPELDRGEPVLWREVEMKEGESIGDLKERIHKVEHGAIVDAVEQVTGELGSGKWWK
;
A
#
# COMPACT_ATOMS: atom_id res chain seq x y z
N MET A 1 -35.06 -5.40 57.01
CA MET A 1 -34.79 -5.63 55.58
C MET A 1 -34.10 -4.40 55.04
N ALA A 2 -32.80 -4.50 54.75
CA ALA A 2 -31.99 -3.51 54.02
C ALA A 2 -30.65 -4.18 53.74
N SER A 3 -30.63 -5.12 52.79
CA SER A 3 -29.38 -5.70 52.31
C SER A 3 -28.72 -4.68 51.39
N THR A 4 -27.53 -4.21 51.75
CA THR A 4 -26.71 -3.39 50.87
C THR A 4 -26.09 -4.29 49.80
N ASP A 5 -26.63 -4.25 48.59
CA ASP A 5 -26.02 -4.93 47.44
C ASP A 5 -24.70 -4.23 47.09
N THR A 6 -23.60 -4.84 47.53
CA THR A 6 -22.25 -4.42 47.16
C THR A 6 -22.05 -4.67 45.67
N ILE A 7 -21.85 -3.60 44.90
CA ILE A 7 -21.43 -3.68 43.50
C ILE A 7 -20.14 -4.53 43.46
N PRO A 8 -20.08 -5.64 42.68
CA PRO A 8 -18.85 -6.42 42.57
C PRO A 8 -17.76 -5.54 41.96
N ALA A 9 -16.59 -5.51 42.60
CA ALA A 9 -15.41 -4.84 42.04
C ALA A 9 -15.09 -5.42 40.65
N PRO A 10 -14.55 -4.62 39.71
CA PRO A 10 -14.20 -5.10 38.38
C PRO A 10 -13.27 -6.31 38.51
N SER A 11 -13.73 -7.46 38.01
CA SER A 11 -12.98 -8.71 38.08
C SER A 11 -11.65 -8.54 37.37
N THR A 12 -10.57 -8.89 38.08
CA THR A 12 -9.18 -8.72 37.65
C THR A 12 -8.96 -9.26 36.25
N ILE A 13 -8.76 -8.37 35.28
CA ILE A 13 -8.16 -8.73 33.98
C ILE A 13 -6.80 -9.35 34.31
N ALA A 14 -6.56 -10.57 33.85
CA ALA A 14 -5.25 -11.21 34.05
C ALA A 14 -4.19 -10.36 33.34
N ALA A 15 -3.33 -9.71 34.10
CA ALA A 15 -2.32 -8.81 33.55
C ALA A 15 -1.41 -9.59 32.59
N THR A 16 -1.47 -9.26 31.30
CA THR A 16 -0.58 -9.84 30.28
C THR A 16 0.87 -9.67 30.72
N THR A 17 1.66 -10.74 30.68
CA THR A 17 3.06 -10.70 31.12
C THR A 17 3.92 -9.86 30.17
N GLN A 18 5.02 -9.28 30.65
CA GLN A 18 5.93 -8.53 29.78
C GLN A 18 6.51 -9.40 28.65
N ALA A 19 6.79 -10.68 28.90
CA ALA A 19 7.25 -11.61 27.87
C ALA A 19 6.20 -11.88 26.77
N GLU A 20 4.91 -11.89 27.12
CA GLU A 20 3.82 -11.97 26.14
C GLU A 20 3.63 -10.66 25.36
N LEU A 21 3.93 -9.51 25.95
CA LEU A 21 3.93 -8.23 25.23
C LEU A 21 5.12 -8.10 24.27
N GLU A 22 6.29 -8.57 24.68
CA GLU A 22 7.53 -8.58 23.88
C GLU A 22 7.49 -9.51 22.66
N THR A 23 6.62 -10.53 22.68
CA THR A 23 6.44 -11.49 21.58
C THR A 23 5.33 -11.14 20.59
N ARG A 24 4.47 -10.15 20.91
CA ARG A 24 3.39 -9.69 20.00
C ARG A 24 3.97 -8.93 18.81
N LYS A 25 3.44 -9.23 17.62
CA LYS A 25 3.79 -8.56 16.36
C LYS A 25 2.61 -7.76 15.80
N TRP A 26 2.92 -6.60 15.23
CA TRP A 26 1.99 -5.79 14.46
C TRP A 26 1.52 -6.55 13.22
N ARG A 27 0.20 -6.68 13.06
CA ARG A 27 -0.40 -7.38 11.92
C ARG A 27 -0.54 -6.42 10.75
N VAL A 28 0.25 -6.62 9.71
CA VAL A 28 0.28 -5.79 8.51
C VAL A 28 -0.44 -6.49 7.37
N THR A 29 -1.43 -5.84 6.77
CA THR A 29 -2.09 -6.32 5.54
C THR A 29 -1.69 -5.45 4.36
N VAL A 30 -1.13 -6.07 3.33
CA VAL A 30 -0.56 -5.36 2.18
C VAL A 30 -1.48 -5.48 0.97
N LEU A 31 -1.90 -4.35 0.40
CA LEU A 31 -2.67 -4.30 -0.83
C LEU A 31 -1.75 -4.02 -2.03
N ILE A 32 -1.91 -4.79 -3.12
CA ILE A 32 -1.06 -4.73 -4.32
C ILE A 32 -1.87 -4.84 -5.62
N SER A 33 -1.30 -4.39 -6.75
CA SER A 33 -1.91 -4.60 -8.07
C SER A 33 -1.01 -5.28 -9.12
N GLY A 34 0.28 -5.47 -8.85
CA GLY A 34 1.24 -5.89 -9.88
C GLY A 34 2.46 -6.66 -9.38
N SER A 35 3.66 -6.18 -9.73
CA SER A 35 4.94 -6.88 -9.56
C SER A 35 5.33 -7.21 -8.12
N GLY A 36 4.81 -6.44 -7.15
CA GLY A 36 5.09 -6.60 -5.72
C GLY A 36 6.54 -6.34 -5.31
N SER A 37 7.24 -5.41 -5.96
CA SER A 37 8.61 -5.03 -5.55
C SER A 37 8.64 -4.39 -4.16
N ASN A 38 7.73 -3.46 -3.88
CA ASN A 38 7.55 -2.88 -2.54
C ASN A 38 7.13 -3.93 -1.49
N LEU A 39 6.31 -4.92 -1.88
CA LEU A 39 6.01 -6.07 -1.02
C LEU A 39 7.26 -6.94 -0.74
N GLN A 40 8.15 -7.12 -1.73
CA GLN A 40 9.41 -7.83 -1.52
C GLN A 40 10.28 -7.11 -0.48
N ALA A 41 10.44 -5.78 -0.59
CA ALA A 41 11.20 -4.99 0.37
C ALA A 41 10.66 -5.12 1.81
N LEU A 42 9.32 -5.09 1.97
CA LEU A 42 8.69 -5.32 3.27
C LEU A 42 8.95 -6.73 3.81
N MET A 43 8.84 -7.78 2.99
CA MET A 43 9.12 -9.16 3.40
C MET A 43 10.58 -9.39 3.78
N ASP A 44 11.52 -8.82 3.01
CA ASP A 44 12.95 -8.94 3.25
C ASP A 44 13.39 -8.23 4.54
N ALA A 45 12.64 -7.20 4.97
CA ALA A 45 12.87 -6.46 6.21
C ALA A 45 12.28 -7.13 7.48
N LEU A 46 11.35 -8.10 7.35
CA LEU A 46 10.70 -8.78 8.48
C LEU A 46 11.66 -9.42 9.51
N PRO A 47 12.84 -9.97 9.14
CA PRO A 47 13.77 -10.53 10.13
C PRO A 47 14.54 -9.48 10.94
N ALA A 48 14.57 -8.21 10.51
CA ALA A 48 15.44 -7.17 11.06
C ALA A 48 14.65 -5.89 11.41
N THR A 49 14.63 -4.90 10.52
CA THR A 49 13.96 -3.60 10.71
C THR A 49 12.48 -3.77 11.07
N LEU A 50 11.78 -4.71 10.43
CA LEU A 50 10.38 -5.02 10.69
C LEU A 50 10.20 -6.25 11.60
N SER A 51 11.17 -6.55 12.47
CA SER A 51 11.13 -7.67 13.43
C SER A 51 9.89 -7.69 14.32
N LYS A 52 9.34 -6.53 14.67
CA LYS A 52 8.08 -6.37 15.42
C LYS A 52 6.82 -6.48 14.56
N CYS A 53 6.93 -6.77 13.27
CA CYS A 53 5.80 -6.88 12.34
C CYS A 53 5.63 -8.32 11.83
N SER A 54 4.43 -8.61 11.36
CA SER A 54 4.08 -9.81 10.60
C SER A 54 3.15 -9.39 9.47
N ILE A 55 3.50 -9.72 8.22
CA ILE A 55 2.55 -9.58 7.11
C ILE A 55 1.56 -10.73 7.21
N VAL A 56 0.33 -10.43 7.60
CA VAL A 56 -0.71 -11.44 7.85
C VAL A 56 -1.51 -11.78 6.61
N SER A 57 -1.59 -10.86 5.65
CA SER A 57 -2.15 -11.14 4.33
C SER A 57 -1.63 -10.20 3.25
N VAL A 58 -1.60 -10.71 2.03
CA VAL A 58 -1.44 -9.94 0.79
C VAL A 58 -2.71 -10.08 -0.03
N ILE A 59 -3.38 -8.98 -0.35
CA ILE A 59 -4.60 -8.99 -1.16
C ILE A 59 -4.37 -8.17 -2.43
N SER A 60 -4.66 -8.77 -3.58
CA SER A 60 -4.56 -8.10 -4.87
C SER A 60 -5.90 -7.90 -5.56
N ASN A 61 -6.08 -6.74 -6.21
CA ASN A 61 -7.17 -6.54 -7.17
C ASN A 61 -6.93 -7.23 -8.53
N SER A 62 -5.78 -7.89 -8.73
CA SER A 62 -5.45 -8.64 -9.95
C SER A 62 -5.02 -10.07 -9.59
N LYS A 63 -5.62 -11.06 -10.26
CA LYS A 63 -5.21 -12.47 -10.13
C LYS A 63 -3.82 -12.76 -10.73
N ASP A 64 -3.37 -11.89 -11.64
CA ASP A 64 -2.12 -12.05 -12.40
C ASP A 64 -0.97 -11.23 -11.77
N ALA A 65 -1.18 -10.66 -10.58
CA ALA A 65 -0.17 -9.90 -9.84
C ALA A 65 0.94 -10.82 -9.29
N TYR A 66 2.16 -10.67 -9.83
CA TYR A 66 3.33 -11.45 -9.42
C TYR A 66 3.67 -11.31 -7.91
N GLY A 67 3.24 -10.22 -7.25
CA GLY A 67 3.37 -10.09 -5.79
C GLY A 67 2.66 -11.20 -5.00
N LEU A 68 1.60 -11.81 -5.55
CA LEU A 68 0.96 -13.00 -4.94
C LEU A 68 1.90 -14.21 -4.95
N THR A 69 2.63 -14.42 -6.05
CA THR A 69 3.67 -15.45 -6.16
C THR A 69 4.82 -15.21 -5.19
N ARG A 70 5.23 -13.95 -4.98
CA ARG A 70 6.25 -13.60 -4.00
C ARG A 70 5.83 -13.95 -2.57
N ALA A 71 4.60 -13.62 -2.18
CA ALA A 71 4.04 -13.93 -0.88
C ALA A 71 3.90 -15.44 -0.62
N ALA A 72 3.41 -16.19 -1.62
CA ALA A 72 3.31 -17.65 -1.55
C ALA A 72 4.68 -18.35 -1.47
N ASN A 73 5.72 -17.78 -2.09
CA ASN A 73 7.09 -18.29 -2.06
C ASN A 73 7.91 -17.81 -0.84
N HIS A 74 7.37 -16.93 0.01
CA HIS A 74 8.02 -16.53 1.26
C HIS A 74 8.15 -17.74 2.20
N LYS A 75 9.05 -17.63 3.20
CA LYS A 75 9.30 -18.70 4.17
C LYS A 75 9.20 -18.16 5.60
N PRO A 76 8.11 -18.43 6.33
CA PRO A 76 6.94 -19.23 5.92
C PRO A 76 6.07 -18.54 4.85
N PRO A 77 5.25 -19.27 4.08
CA PRO A 77 4.33 -18.68 3.11
C PRO A 77 3.37 -17.68 3.74
N ILE A 78 3.19 -16.52 3.12
CA ILE A 78 2.23 -15.50 3.57
C ILE A 78 0.87 -15.72 2.88
N PRO A 79 -0.26 -15.71 3.61
CA PRO A 79 -1.59 -15.84 3.03
C PRO A 79 -1.87 -14.78 1.94
N ALA A 80 -1.96 -15.21 0.68
CA ALA A 80 -2.11 -14.35 -0.48
C ALA A 80 -3.41 -14.65 -1.24
N THR A 81 -4.20 -13.62 -1.56
CA THR A 81 -5.48 -13.79 -2.29
C THR A 81 -5.67 -12.74 -3.38
N SER A 82 -6.46 -13.07 -4.40
CA SER A 82 -6.92 -12.09 -5.39
C SER A 82 -8.42 -11.87 -5.27
N PHE A 83 -8.83 -10.60 -5.31
CA PHE A 83 -10.21 -10.16 -5.25
C PHE A 83 -10.38 -8.88 -6.07
N SER A 84 -10.88 -9.04 -7.31
CA SER A 84 -11.10 -7.96 -8.27
C SER A 84 -12.57 -7.55 -8.40
N PRO A 85 -12.88 -6.40 -9.02
CA PRO A 85 -14.25 -6.05 -9.42
C PRO A 85 -14.92 -7.11 -10.29
N TYR A 86 -14.15 -7.89 -11.07
CA TYR A 86 -14.68 -9.02 -11.86
C TYR A 86 -15.06 -10.21 -10.97
N ASN A 87 -14.24 -10.53 -9.95
CA ASN A 87 -14.60 -11.57 -8.96
C ASN A 87 -15.91 -11.20 -8.25
N TYR A 88 -16.06 -9.94 -7.82
CA TYR A 88 -17.29 -9.46 -7.18
C TYR A 88 -18.51 -9.62 -8.08
N GLN A 89 -18.43 -9.21 -9.35
CA GLN A 89 -19.53 -9.40 -10.32
C GLN A 89 -19.94 -10.87 -10.48
N LYS A 90 -18.98 -11.80 -10.49
CA LYS A 90 -19.26 -13.24 -10.61
C LYS A 90 -19.76 -13.92 -9.33
N LEU A 91 -19.52 -13.33 -8.17
CA LEU A 91 -20.14 -13.74 -6.90
C LEU A 91 -21.56 -13.21 -6.73
N HIS A 92 -21.92 -12.14 -7.46
CA HIS A 92 -23.20 -11.44 -7.37
C HIS A 92 -23.95 -11.33 -8.71
N PRO A 93 -24.23 -12.44 -9.42
CA PRO A 93 -24.94 -12.40 -10.69
C PRO A 93 -26.32 -11.74 -10.58
N GLU A 94 -26.99 -11.85 -9.42
CA GLU A 94 -28.28 -11.22 -9.12
C GLU A 94 -28.27 -9.69 -9.21
N LEU A 95 -27.11 -9.05 -9.03
CA LEU A 95 -26.98 -7.59 -9.08
C LEU A 95 -26.62 -7.05 -10.48
N PHE A 96 -26.09 -7.91 -11.37
CA PHE A 96 -25.38 -7.47 -12.58
C PHE A 96 -25.74 -8.20 -13.88
N ALA A 97 -26.36 -9.38 -13.84
CA ALA A 97 -26.56 -10.22 -15.04
C ALA A 97 -27.35 -9.53 -16.17
N GLU A 98 -28.33 -8.68 -15.85
CA GLU A 98 -29.08 -7.91 -16.83
C GLU A 98 -28.19 -6.88 -17.55
N ALA A 99 -27.37 -6.13 -16.80
CA ALA A 99 -26.42 -5.18 -17.35
C ALA A 99 -25.29 -5.87 -18.14
N GLU A 100 -24.79 -7.03 -17.68
CA GLU A 100 -23.85 -7.85 -18.44
C GLU A 100 -24.45 -8.31 -19.79
N LYS A 101 -25.74 -8.68 -19.80
CA LYS A 101 -26.46 -9.07 -21.02
C LYS A 101 -26.59 -7.90 -22.00
N GLU A 102 -27.05 -6.73 -21.56
CA GLU A 102 -27.13 -5.52 -22.39
C GLU A 102 -25.77 -5.15 -23.00
N ILE A 103 -24.70 -5.18 -22.19
CA ILE A 103 -23.33 -4.89 -22.64
C ILE A 103 -22.84 -5.91 -23.67
N LYS A 104 -23.21 -7.18 -23.52
CA LYS A 104 -22.88 -8.23 -24.49
C LYS A 104 -23.62 -8.00 -25.81
N GLU A 105 -24.92 -7.77 -25.77
CA GLU A 105 -25.75 -7.51 -26.96
C GLU A 105 -25.27 -6.27 -27.73
N LEU A 106 -25.00 -5.16 -27.04
CA LEU A 106 -24.36 -3.98 -27.64
C LEU A 106 -22.98 -4.29 -28.20
N GLY A 107 -22.16 -5.09 -27.50
CA GLY A 107 -20.83 -5.48 -27.95
C GLY A 107 -20.85 -6.36 -29.21
N ASP A 108 -21.85 -7.22 -29.38
CA ASP A 108 -22.02 -8.05 -30.57
C ASP A 108 -22.53 -7.21 -31.76
N ARG A 109 -23.39 -6.20 -31.52
CA ARG A 109 -23.79 -5.21 -32.53
C ARG A 109 -22.62 -4.33 -33.02
N VAL A 110 -21.71 -3.92 -32.11
CA VAL A 110 -20.46 -3.25 -32.50
C VAL A 110 -19.61 -4.12 -33.44
N LYS A 111 -19.51 -5.44 -33.20
CA LYS A 111 -18.79 -6.38 -34.08
C LYS A 111 -19.48 -6.55 -35.43
N ALA A 112 -20.80 -6.43 -35.49
CA ALA A 112 -21.59 -6.45 -36.71
C ALA A 112 -21.47 -5.16 -37.56
N GLY A 113 -20.76 -4.14 -37.06
CA GLY A 113 -20.55 -2.86 -37.75
C GLY A 113 -21.62 -1.80 -37.47
N GLU A 114 -22.51 -2.02 -36.50
CA GLU A 114 -23.48 -1.00 -36.09
C GLU A 114 -22.81 0.15 -35.29
N ASP A 115 -23.25 1.39 -35.51
CA ASP A 115 -22.79 2.55 -34.77
C ASP A 115 -23.42 2.66 -33.37
N VAL A 116 -23.06 1.70 -32.52
CA VAL A 116 -23.46 1.65 -31.10
C VAL A 116 -22.26 1.58 -30.14
N LYS A 117 -21.05 1.86 -30.65
CA LYS A 117 -19.80 1.84 -29.86
C LYS A 117 -19.85 2.82 -28.67
N GLY A 118 -20.47 3.97 -28.85
CA GLY A 118 -20.70 4.94 -27.77
C GLY A 118 -21.63 4.40 -26.68
N GLN A 119 -22.75 3.78 -27.06
CA GLN A 119 -23.70 3.15 -26.14
C GLN A 119 -23.04 2.00 -25.35
N TRP A 120 -22.27 1.15 -26.05
CA TRP A 120 -21.50 0.06 -25.45
C TRP A 120 -20.45 0.56 -24.44
N ALA A 121 -19.74 1.64 -24.76
CA ALA A 121 -18.78 2.26 -23.85
C ALA A 121 -19.47 2.88 -22.62
N ALA A 122 -20.59 3.60 -22.82
CA ALA A 122 -21.38 4.19 -21.75
C ALA A 122 -21.92 3.13 -20.78
N LYS A 123 -22.52 2.05 -21.30
CA LYS A 123 -23.06 0.94 -20.48
C LYS A 123 -21.97 0.20 -19.67
N LYS A 124 -20.78 0.00 -20.24
CA LYS A 124 -19.62 -0.53 -19.46
C LYS A 124 -19.20 0.43 -18.34
N LYS A 125 -19.19 1.75 -18.59
CA LYS A 125 -18.87 2.76 -17.56
C LYS A 125 -19.94 2.80 -16.46
N GLU A 126 -21.22 2.68 -16.82
CA GLU A 126 -22.35 2.57 -15.88
C GLU A 126 -22.21 1.34 -14.97
N LEU A 127 -21.98 0.15 -15.55
CA LEU A 127 -21.76 -1.07 -14.78
C LEU A 127 -20.52 -0.96 -13.87
N ALA A 128 -19.39 -0.44 -14.38
CA ALA A 128 -18.20 -0.24 -13.57
C ALA A 128 -18.45 0.73 -12.39
N ALA A 129 -19.21 1.81 -12.61
CA ALA A 129 -19.59 2.75 -11.56
C ALA A 129 -20.51 2.13 -10.50
N ARG A 130 -21.42 1.23 -10.88
CA ARG A 130 -22.26 0.45 -9.96
C ARG A 130 -21.46 -0.58 -9.17
N VAL A 131 -20.53 -1.28 -9.82
CA VAL A 131 -19.71 -2.34 -9.21
C VAL A 131 -18.68 -1.78 -8.23
N LYS A 132 -18.00 -0.68 -8.58
CA LYS A 132 -16.87 -0.13 -7.81
C LYS A 132 -17.15 0.05 -6.30
N PRO A 133 -18.20 0.76 -5.85
CA PRO A 133 -18.45 0.95 -4.41
C PRO A 133 -18.77 -0.35 -3.69
N LEU A 134 -19.61 -1.21 -4.29
CA LEU A 134 -20.01 -2.50 -3.71
C LEU A 134 -18.81 -3.44 -3.56
N TYR A 135 -17.98 -3.53 -4.59
CA TYR A 135 -16.71 -4.26 -4.57
C TYR A 135 -15.77 -3.75 -3.47
N GLN A 136 -15.62 -2.44 -3.29
CA GLN A 136 -14.67 -1.92 -2.29
C GLN A 136 -15.16 -2.12 -0.85
N VAL A 137 -16.46 -2.04 -0.57
CA VAL A 137 -17.02 -2.43 0.74
C VAL A 137 -16.73 -3.90 1.04
N GLU A 138 -16.87 -4.79 0.05
CA GLU A 138 -16.55 -6.21 0.21
C GLU A 138 -15.04 -6.48 0.33
N LEU A 139 -14.19 -5.70 -0.35
CA LEU A 139 -12.74 -5.71 -0.15
C LEU A 139 -12.38 -5.28 1.28
N ALA A 140 -13.03 -4.25 1.81
CA ALA A 140 -12.79 -3.77 3.17
C ALA A 140 -13.16 -4.82 4.23
N LYS A 141 -14.24 -5.59 4.04
CA LYS A 141 -14.55 -6.75 4.91
C LYS A 141 -13.44 -7.81 4.86
N ARG A 142 -13.00 -8.19 3.66
CA ARG A 142 -11.91 -9.17 3.47
C ARG A 142 -10.60 -8.71 4.10
N VAL A 143 -10.31 -7.42 4.05
CA VAL A 143 -9.17 -6.82 4.78
C VAL A 143 -9.38 -6.95 6.28
N LYS A 144 -10.58 -6.65 6.81
CA LYS A 144 -10.90 -6.78 8.24
C LYS A 144 -10.88 -8.23 8.76
N ASP A 145 -11.22 -9.21 7.93
CA ASP A 145 -11.11 -10.63 8.29
C ASP A 145 -9.67 -11.05 8.63
N THR A 146 -8.66 -10.33 8.10
CA THR A 146 -7.24 -10.51 8.43
C THR A 146 -6.83 -9.85 9.76
N LYS A 147 -7.76 -9.13 10.41
CA LYS A 147 -7.58 -8.35 11.65
C LYS A 147 -6.33 -7.46 11.65
N PRO A 148 -6.11 -6.59 10.65
CA PRO A 148 -4.91 -5.79 10.56
C PRO A 148 -4.85 -4.73 11.65
N ASP A 149 -3.63 -4.44 12.09
CA ASP A 149 -3.29 -3.27 12.90
C ASP A 149 -2.71 -2.13 12.05
N LEU A 150 -2.23 -2.45 10.84
CA LEU A 150 -1.82 -1.50 9.80
C LEU A 150 -2.16 -2.06 8.41
N ILE A 151 -2.67 -1.21 7.52
CA ILE A 151 -2.86 -1.51 6.09
C ILE A 151 -1.81 -0.72 5.28
N VAL A 152 -1.14 -1.38 4.34
CA VAL A 152 -0.12 -0.76 3.48
C VAL A 152 -0.54 -0.91 2.02
N LEU A 153 -0.72 0.21 1.32
CA LEU A 153 -0.94 0.24 -0.12
C LEU A 153 0.43 0.24 -0.83
N ALA A 154 0.87 -0.93 -1.29
CA ALA A 154 2.19 -1.15 -1.88
C ALA A 154 2.07 -1.28 -3.42
N GLY A 155 1.80 -0.17 -4.10
CA GLY A 155 1.47 -0.16 -5.53
C GLY A 155 0.07 -0.71 -5.80
N PHE A 156 -0.90 -0.27 -5.01
CA PHE A 156 -2.32 -0.59 -5.16
C PHE A 156 -3.01 0.44 -6.07
N MET A 157 -3.33 0.05 -7.30
CA MET A 157 -3.78 0.92 -8.37
C MET A 157 -5.29 1.25 -8.32
N LEU A 158 -5.87 1.33 -7.12
CA LEU A 158 -7.28 1.68 -6.92
C LEU A 158 -7.44 2.69 -5.79
N ILE A 159 -8.01 3.85 -6.13
CA ILE A 159 -8.44 4.87 -5.16
C ILE A 159 -9.50 4.27 -4.24
N LEU A 160 -9.25 4.27 -2.93
CA LEU A 160 -10.22 3.89 -1.90
C LEU A 160 -11.31 4.97 -1.81
N LEU A 161 -12.58 4.56 -1.89
CA LEU A 161 -13.72 5.46 -1.77
C LEU A 161 -14.02 5.78 -0.29
N PRO A 162 -14.68 6.92 0.03
CA PRO A 162 -15.02 7.30 1.41
C PRO A 162 -15.71 6.18 2.20
N GLY A 163 -16.77 5.57 1.65
CA GLY A 163 -17.46 4.43 2.27
C GLY A 163 -16.60 3.18 2.49
N THR A 164 -15.45 3.07 1.81
CA THR A 164 -14.46 2.01 2.04
C THR A 164 -13.62 2.31 3.28
N LEU A 165 -13.17 3.57 3.42
CA LEU A 165 -12.46 4.06 4.60
C LEU A 165 -13.36 3.99 5.85
N GLU A 166 -14.64 4.36 5.71
CA GLU A 166 -15.67 4.21 6.75
C GLU A 166 -15.91 2.73 7.14
N THR A 167 -15.78 1.79 6.18
CA THR A 167 -15.90 0.35 6.46
C THR A 167 -14.66 -0.21 7.17
N LEU A 168 -13.48 0.37 6.93
CA LEU A 168 -12.18 -0.02 7.51
C LEU A 168 -12.00 0.48 8.96
N VAL A 169 -12.99 0.20 9.79
CA VAL A 169 -12.96 0.38 11.25
C VAL A 169 -12.79 -0.95 11.97
N ARG A 170 -12.13 -0.93 13.13
CA ARG A 170 -11.89 -2.09 13.98
C ARG A 170 -13.12 -2.42 14.84
N ASP A 171 -13.91 -3.39 14.41
CA ASP A 171 -15.16 -3.82 15.07
C ASP A 171 -15.03 -5.12 15.87
N TRP A 172 -13.90 -5.82 15.76
CA TRP A 172 -13.60 -7.01 16.54
C TRP A 172 -12.99 -6.69 17.91
N VAL A 173 -13.17 -7.62 18.85
CA VAL A 173 -12.45 -7.66 20.13
C VAL A 173 -11.30 -8.67 19.98
N GLU A 174 -10.17 -8.44 20.65
CA GLU A 174 -9.14 -9.47 20.82
C GLU A 174 -9.60 -10.38 21.97
N GLU A 175 -9.75 -11.68 21.71
CA GLU A 175 -10.07 -12.64 22.76
C GLU A 175 -8.80 -12.90 23.59
N ASP A 176 -8.87 -12.70 24.91
CA ASP A 176 -7.73 -12.86 25.81
C ASP A 176 -7.22 -14.31 25.82
N GLY A 177 -6.04 -14.52 25.25
CA GLY A 177 -5.17 -15.64 25.60
C GLY A 177 -5.60 -17.05 25.15
N SER A 178 -6.54 -17.21 24.21
CA SER A 178 -6.78 -18.53 23.64
C SER A 178 -5.56 -18.97 22.81
N GLN A 179 -4.80 -19.95 23.33
CA GLN A 179 -3.68 -20.54 22.61
C GLN A 179 -4.18 -21.12 21.28
N GLY A 180 -3.83 -20.46 20.17
CA GLY A 180 -4.13 -20.93 18.84
C GLY A 180 -3.33 -22.20 18.56
N VAL A 181 -3.98 -23.36 18.66
CA VAL A 181 -3.40 -24.64 18.24
C VAL A 181 -3.02 -24.54 16.76
N GLU A 182 -1.83 -25.03 16.41
CA GLU A 182 -1.38 -25.18 15.03
C GLU A 182 -2.29 -26.14 14.26
N ALA A 183 -3.33 -25.62 13.62
CA ALA A 183 -4.07 -26.34 12.59
C ALA A 183 -3.26 -26.27 11.29
N GLU A 184 -2.89 -27.43 10.74
CA GLU A 184 -2.02 -27.58 9.59
C GLU A 184 -2.35 -26.60 8.44
N GLY A 185 -1.35 -25.82 8.03
CA GLY A 185 -1.40 -25.03 6.79
C GLY A 185 -1.95 -23.60 6.88
N THR A 186 -2.43 -23.11 8.03
CA THR A 186 -2.83 -21.70 8.17
C THR A 186 -2.05 -21.00 9.29
N LEU A 187 -1.08 -20.15 8.94
CA LEU A 187 -0.45 -19.25 9.90
C LEU A 187 -1.46 -18.23 10.43
N ARG A 188 -2.04 -18.51 11.61
CA ARG A 188 -2.55 -17.46 12.48
C ARG A 188 -1.38 -16.84 13.22
N THR A 189 -1.28 -15.52 13.22
CA THR A 189 -0.32 -14.81 14.06
C THR A 189 -0.60 -15.15 15.52
N LEU A 190 0.35 -15.81 16.19
CA LEU A 190 0.25 -16.07 17.61
C LEU A 190 0.37 -14.74 18.37
N GLY A 191 -0.54 -14.53 19.32
CA GLY A 191 -0.64 -13.31 20.13
C GLY A 191 -1.75 -12.36 19.66
N ALA A 192 -2.51 -11.85 20.63
CA ALA A 192 -3.38 -10.70 20.42
C ALA A 192 -2.56 -9.48 19.97
N SER A 193 -3.18 -8.51 19.32
CA SER A 193 -2.52 -7.26 18.92
C SER A 193 -1.68 -6.65 20.07
N PRO A 194 -0.50 -6.04 19.80
CA PRO A 194 0.21 -5.23 20.80
C PRO A 194 -0.57 -3.95 21.20
N TYR A 195 -1.67 -3.66 20.51
CA TYR A 195 -2.59 -2.57 20.78
C TYR A 195 -3.47 -2.84 22.02
N PRO A 196 -3.61 -1.90 22.99
CA PRO A 196 -4.50 -2.06 24.13
C PRO A 196 -5.97 -2.17 23.70
N SER A 197 -6.65 -3.25 24.10
CA SER A 197 -8.02 -3.60 23.63
C SER A 197 -9.07 -2.51 23.91
N GLU A 198 -8.95 -1.80 25.03
CA GLU A 198 -9.88 -0.75 25.47
C GLU A 198 -9.82 0.54 24.62
N LEU A 199 -8.72 0.78 23.89
CA LEU A 199 -8.51 1.99 23.07
C LEU A 199 -8.88 1.81 21.58
N ALA A 200 -9.34 0.61 21.18
CA ALA A 200 -9.26 0.17 19.79
C ALA A 200 -10.62 -0.05 19.09
N LYS A 201 -11.70 -0.33 19.83
CA LYS A 201 -12.98 -0.74 19.22
C LYS A 201 -13.74 0.48 18.68
N GLY A 202 -14.05 0.45 17.39
CA GLY A 202 -14.69 1.55 16.64
C GLY A 202 -13.69 2.49 15.97
N SER A 203 -12.40 2.39 16.27
CA SER A 203 -11.36 3.24 15.68
C SER A 203 -11.11 2.86 14.20
N PRO A 204 -10.83 3.84 13.30
CA PRO A 204 -10.34 3.56 11.96
C PRO A 204 -9.05 2.76 12.00
N ILE A 205 -8.90 1.81 11.08
CA ILE A 205 -7.65 1.04 10.92
C ILE A 205 -6.62 1.97 10.25
N PRO A 206 -5.38 2.07 10.78
CA PRO A 206 -4.30 2.82 10.14
C PRO A 206 -4.05 2.36 8.71
N ILE A 207 -3.97 3.31 7.76
CA ILE A 207 -3.66 3.03 6.36
C ILE A 207 -2.56 3.99 5.89
N ILE A 208 -1.51 3.46 5.28
CA ILE A 208 -0.48 4.23 4.59
C ILE A 208 -0.39 3.84 3.12
N ASN A 209 -0.03 4.81 2.27
CA ASN A 209 0.20 4.62 0.84
C ASN A 209 1.58 5.15 0.44
N LEU A 210 2.21 4.45 -0.51
CA LEU A 210 3.38 4.96 -1.22
C LEU A 210 2.93 5.71 -2.47
N HIS A 211 3.39 6.95 -2.60
CA HIS A 211 3.18 7.81 -3.77
C HIS A 211 4.54 8.22 -4.37
N PRO A 212 4.83 7.96 -5.65
CA PRO A 212 6.13 8.27 -6.26
C PRO A 212 6.23 9.73 -6.75
N ALA A 213 5.91 10.66 -5.85
CA ALA A 213 6.11 12.10 -6.01
C ALA A 213 6.40 12.75 -4.64
N LEU A 214 6.88 13.99 -4.63
CA LEU A 214 7.03 14.78 -3.40
C LEU A 214 5.66 15.29 -2.88
N PRO A 215 5.52 15.58 -1.58
CA PRO A 215 4.33 16.21 -1.03
C PRO A 215 3.89 17.44 -1.83
N GLY A 216 2.61 17.52 -2.16
CA GLY A 216 2.01 18.64 -2.91
C GLY A 216 2.35 18.74 -4.41
N SER A 217 3.25 17.90 -4.96
CA SER A 217 3.80 18.11 -6.31
C SER A 217 2.95 17.56 -7.47
N PHE A 218 2.68 16.26 -7.47
CA PHE A 218 1.91 15.54 -8.48
C PHE A 218 0.91 14.61 -7.79
N VAL A 219 -0.21 14.28 -8.43
CA VAL A 219 -1.33 13.52 -7.84
C VAL A 219 -1.89 12.52 -8.85
N GLY A 220 -2.21 11.32 -8.40
CA GLY A 220 -2.92 10.31 -9.19
C GLY A 220 -2.01 9.35 -9.98
N PRO A 221 -2.49 8.80 -11.10
CA PRO A 221 -1.71 7.85 -11.90
C PRO A 221 -0.63 8.57 -12.72
N HIS A 222 0.41 7.85 -13.13
CA HIS A 222 1.45 8.32 -14.07
C HIS A 222 2.33 9.49 -13.58
N VAL A 223 2.36 9.80 -12.28
CA VAL A 223 3.16 10.93 -11.76
C VAL A 223 4.67 10.87 -12.03
N ILE A 224 5.23 9.69 -12.33
CA ILE A 224 6.65 9.57 -12.74
C ILE A 224 6.83 10.06 -14.19
N GLU A 225 5.92 9.68 -15.09
CA GLU A 225 5.83 10.22 -16.44
C GLU A 225 5.64 11.75 -16.40
N ASP A 226 4.65 12.22 -15.64
CA ASP A 226 4.31 13.65 -15.54
C ASP A 226 5.49 14.49 -15.02
N ALA A 227 6.18 13.99 -13.99
CA ALA A 227 7.39 14.64 -13.46
C ALA A 227 8.52 14.68 -14.51
N TRP A 228 8.80 13.56 -15.19
CA TRP A 228 9.83 13.46 -16.22
C TRP A 228 9.54 14.37 -17.42
N GLU A 229 8.29 14.45 -17.86
CA GLU A 229 7.86 15.37 -18.92
C GLU A 229 7.98 16.83 -18.49
N ALA A 230 7.53 17.19 -17.29
CA ALA A 230 7.60 18.56 -16.79
C ALA A 230 9.06 19.04 -16.59
N PHE A 231 9.94 18.17 -16.10
CA PHE A 231 11.40 18.40 -16.03
C PHE A 231 11.99 18.68 -17.42
N ASN A 232 11.74 17.80 -18.40
CA ASN A 232 12.26 17.96 -19.76
C ASN A 232 11.69 19.20 -20.48
N GLN A 233 10.43 19.56 -20.22
CA GLN A 233 9.82 20.79 -20.73
C GLN A 233 10.24 22.05 -19.96
N ARG A 234 11.03 21.92 -18.88
CA ARG A 234 11.43 23.00 -17.96
C ARG A 234 10.24 23.79 -17.40
N LYS A 235 9.13 23.10 -17.15
CA LYS A 235 7.88 23.64 -16.59
C LYS A 235 7.76 23.30 -15.10
N LEU A 236 6.86 24.02 -14.42
CA LEU A 236 6.34 23.62 -13.12
C LEU A 236 5.06 22.78 -13.28
N PRO A 237 4.66 21.99 -12.27
CA PRO A 237 3.33 21.41 -12.23
C PRO A 237 2.32 22.57 -12.15
N VAL A 238 1.30 22.56 -13.00
CA VAL A 238 0.22 23.54 -12.95
C VAL A 238 -0.93 22.90 -12.19
N GLU A 239 -1.38 23.50 -11.08
CA GLU A 239 -2.55 22.98 -10.38
C GLU A 239 -3.79 23.03 -11.29
N GLY A 240 -4.53 21.92 -11.36
CA GLY A 240 -5.83 21.84 -12.02
C GLY A 240 -5.84 21.30 -13.46
N GLU A 241 -4.71 21.25 -14.18
CA GLU A 241 -4.64 20.51 -15.45
C GLU A 241 -4.35 19.03 -15.21
N GLY A 242 -5.39 18.28 -14.80
CA GLY A 242 -5.35 16.82 -14.90
C GLY A 242 -5.10 16.42 -16.35
N ILE A 243 -3.97 15.76 -16.61
CA ILE A 243 -3.52 15.48 -17.98
C ILE A 243 -4.56 14.59 -18.69
N LYS A 244 -4.91 15.01 -19.90
CA LYS A 244 -5.97 14.39 -20.71
C LYS A 244 -5.63 12.92 -21.00
N GLU A 245 -6.63 12.04 -20.94
CA GLU A 245 -6.51 10.67 -21.46
C GLU A 245 -6.09 10.69 -22.93
N GLY A 246 -4.80 10.50 -23.20
CA GLY A 246 -4.18 10.64 -24.51
C GLY A 246 -2.85 9.92 -24.57
N VAL A 247 -2.89 8.61 -24.81
CA VAL A 247 -1.69 7.77 -24.95
C VAL A 247 -0.80 8.29 -26.10
N PRO A 248 0.49 8.62 -25.86
CA PRO A 248 1.42 8.88 -26.94
C PRO A 248 1.66 7.61 -27.77
N GLU A 249 1.55 7.71 -29.10
CA GLU A 249 1.61 6.57 -30.02
C GLU A 249 3.05 6.06 -30.27
N SER A 250 3.85 5.90 -29.21
CA SER A 250 5.27 5.51 -29.27
C SER A 250 5.68 4.44 -28.25
N ALA A 251 4.78 3.51 -27.92
CA ALA A 251 5.08 2.31 -27.12
C ALA A 251 4.83 1.00 -27.89
N LYS A 252 5.48 0.82 -29.05
CA LYS A 252 5.50 -0.47 -29.77
C LYS A 252 6.52 -1.43 -29.15
N SER A 253 6.00 -2.35 -28.34
CA SER A 253 6.55 -3.68 -27.99
C SER A 253 8.07 -3.90 -28.08
N THR A 254 8.71 -4.08 -26.92
CA THR A 254 9.79 -5.07 -26.77
C THR A 254 9.23 -6.30 -26.05
N PRO A 255 9.54 -7.54 -26.50
CA PRO A 255 9.06 -8.76 -25.85
C PRO A 255 9.81 -9.01 -24.53
N ALA A 256 9.16 -9.75 -23.62
CA ALA A 256 9.75 -10.15 -22.35
C ALA A 256 11.01 -11.04 -22.56
N PRO A 257 12.06 -10.89 -21.73
CA PRO A 257 13.20 -11.80 -21.75
C PRO A 257 12.75 -13.20 -21.31
N SER A 258 13.05 -14.20 -22.13
CA SER A 258 12.73 -15.60 -21.88
C SER A 258 13.59 -16.19 -20.76
N THR A 259 12.95 -16.89 -19.83
CA THR A 259 13.46 -18.07 -19.10
C THR A 259 14.99 -18.18 -18.91
N ALA A 260 15.50 -17.75 -17.76
CA ALA A 260 16.79 -18.19 -17.23
C ALA A 260 16.56 -19.25 -16.13
N ASP A 261 17.31 -20.35 -16.22
CA ASP A 261 17.23 -21.54 -15.36
C ASP A 261 17.75 -21.26 -13.93
N PRO A 262 16.99 -21.56 -12.85
CA PRO A 262 17.42 -21.36 -11.47
C PRO A 262 18.32 -22.51 -10.97
N SER A 263 19.41 -22.78 -11.70
CA SER A 263 20.34 -23.87 -11.42
C SER A 263 21.81 -23.44 -11.61
N GLN A 264 22.50 -23.10 -10.52
CA GLN A 264 23.96 -23.30 -10.22
C GLN A 264 24.39 -22.39 -9.02
N PRO A 265 25.35 -22.80 -8.16
CA PRO A 265 25.56 -22.19 -6.84
C PRO A 265 26.69 -21.14 -6.75
N ILE A 266 26.64 -20.34 -5.69
CA ILE A 266 27.64 -19.30 -5.35
C ILE A 266 28.92 -19.92 -4.74
N LYS A 267 30.06 -19.58 -5.34
CA LYS A 267 31.46 -19.71 -4.87
C LYS A 267 32.27 -18.63 -5.61
N ASP A 268 33.31 -17.99 -5.08
CA ASP A 268 34.02 -18.11 -3.79
C ASP A 268 34.34 -16.70 -3.22
N LEU A 269 34.90 -16.65 -2.01
CA LEU A 269 35.15 -15.46 -1.17
C LEU A 269 36.61 -14.98 -1.24
N ALA A 270 36.81 -13.67 -1.00
CA ALA A 270 38.07 -12.98 -0.62
C ALA A 270 39.24 -12.93 -1.61
N ASP A 271 39.72 -11.71 -1.90
CA ASP A 271 41.01 -11.26 -1.33
C ASP A 271 41.20 -9.73 -1.41
N SER A 272 42.17 -9.22 -0.61
CA SER A 272 42.72 -7.84 -0.61
C SER A 272 42.00 -6.73 0.22
N LEU A 273 42.31 -6.73 1.52
CA LEU A 273 42.63 -5.52 2.29
C LEU A 273 44.12 -5.18 2.00
N ALA A 274 44.68 -3.96 2.07
CA ALA A 274 44.21 -2.61 2.44
C ALA A 274 44.96 -1.60 1.50
N SER A 275 45.17 -0.29 1.71
CA SER A 275 44.99 0.70 2.82
C SER A 275 44.68 2.09 2.18
N THR A 276 44.67 3.28 2.80
CA THR A 276 45.30 3.87 4.00
C THR A 276 44.36 4.96 4.56
N SER A 277 44.59 5.39 5.82
CA SER A 277 43.83 6.39 6.58
C SER A 277 43.88 7.83 6.01
N LEU A 278 43.06 8.82 6.40
CA LEU A 278 42.87 9.38 7.75
C LEU A 278 41.61 10.29 7.86
N SER A 279 41.03 10.38 9.07
CA SER A 279 40.29 11.49 9.74
C SER A 279 39.52 12.55 8.90
N SER A 280 38.34 13.04 9.30
CA SER A 280 38.01 13.53 10.66
C SER A 280 36.50 13.67 10.93
N SER A 281 36.15 14.02 12.17
CA SER A 281 34.80 14.12 12.73
C SER A 281 33.97 15.34 12.28
N SER A 282 32.65 15.19 12.20
CA SER A 282 31.70 16.15 12.78
C SER A 282 30.35 15.51 13.11
N THR A 283 29.59 16.16 13.99
CA THR A 283 28.38 15.69 14.69
C THR A 283 27.06 16.04 14.00
N ALA A 284 25.97 15.51 14.57
CA ALA A 284 24.56 15.85 14.41
C ALA A 284 23.82 15.14 13.26
N ALA A 285 23.00 14.15 13.64
CA ALA A 285 21.85 13.74 12.84
C ALA A 285 20.80 14.84 12.93
N GLU A 286 20.57 15.52 11.81
CA GLU A 286 19.66 16.66 11.71
C GLU A 286 18.20 16.18 11.76
N LEU A 287 17.36 16.94 12.47
CA LEU A 287 15.93 16.65 12.60
C LEU A 287 15.25 16.71 11.24
N THR A 288 14.38 15.73 10.95
CA THR A 288 13.49 15.80 9.79
C THR A 288 12.62 17.06 9.88
N PRO A 289 12.63 17.95 8.87
CA PRO A 289 11.75 19.11 8.87
C PRO A 289 10.30 18.63 8.72
N ALA A 290 9.40 19.17 9.55
CA ALA A 290 7.98 18.94 9.41
C ALA A 290 7.51 19.40 8.02
N ALA A 291 6.64 18.61 7.36
CA ALA A 291 6.06 19.00 6.10
C ALA A 291 5.21 20.29 6.28
N PRO A 292 5.36 21.31 5.42
CA PRO A 292 4.59 22.54 5.53
C PRO A 292 3.09 22.28 5.32
N ALA A 293 2.25 23.01 6.06
CA ALA A 293 0.81 22.95 5.90
C ALA A 293 0.37 23.58 4.57
N ILE A 294 -0.64 22.99 3.92
CA ILE A 294 -1.01 23.31 2.54
C ILE A 294 -1.87 24.59 2.49
N GLY A 295 -1.31 25.67 1.92
CA GLY A 295 -2.06 26.88 1.52
C GLY A 295 -1.13 27.97 0.96
N ASP A 296 -1.30 28.33 -0.31
CA ASP A 296 -0.63 29.45 -1.02
C ASP A 296 0.92 29.55 -0.91
N GLU A 297 1.60 28.45 -0.62
CA GLU A 297 3.08 28.38 -0.60
C GLU A 297 3.68 28.36 -2.03
N PRO A 298 4.85 29.00 -2.25
CA PRO A 298 5.56 28.92 -3.52
C PRO A 298 5.99 27.47 -3.83
N SER A 299 5.94 27.11 -5.11
CA SER A 299 6.31 25.77 -5.60
C SER A 299 7.60 25.24 -4.96
N PRO A 300 7.60 24.01 -4.40
CA PRO A 300 8.79 23.41 -3.75
C PRO A 300 9.97 23.20 -4.72
N PHE A 301 9.75 23.40 -6.02
CA PHE A 301 10.75 23.30 -7.08
C PHE A 301 11.37 24.65 -7.49
N GLY A 302 10.93 25.77 -6.92
CA GLY A 302 11.38 27.10 -7.37
C GLY A 302 10.97 27.38 -8.83
N PRO A 303 11.87 27.87 -9.71
CA PRO A 303 11.49 28.28 -11.07
C PRO A 303 11.38 27.13 -12.10
N ARG A 304 11.86 25.93 -11.79
CA ARG A 304 11.78 24.74 -12.66
C ARG A 304 11.96 23.47 -11.85
N ILE A 305 11.34 22.37 -12.27
CA ILE A 305 11.60 21.07 -11.66
C ILE A 305 13.07 20.67 -11.88
N THR A 306 13.72 20.21 -10.81
CA THR A 306 15.08 19.62 -10.80
C THR A 306 15.17 18.32 -10.00
N LYS A 307 14.12 18.00 -9.25
CA LYS A 307 13.98 16.82 -8.41
C LYS A 307 12.53 16.34 -8.52
N THR A 308 12.34 15.05 -8.36
CA THR A 308 11.07 14.45 -7.94
C THR A 308 11.30 13.82 -6.57
N GLY A 309 10.51 12.83 -6.18
CA GLY A 309 10.72 12.11 -4.95
C GLY A 309 9.69 11.02 -4.74
N ILE A 310 9.57 10.64 -3.48
CA ILE A 310 8.61 9.67 -2.98
C ILE A 310 8.01 10.20 -1.67
N MET A 311 6.77 9.87 -1.42
CA MET A 311 6.04 10.21 -0.20
C MET A 311 5.35 8.95 0.32
N ILE A 312 5.55 8.64 1.60
CA ILE A 312 4.66 7.73 2.32
C ILE A 312 3.72 8.59 3.15
N HIS A 313 2.42 8.44 2.98
CA HIS A 313 1.42 9.30 3.62
C HIS A 313 0.26 8.48 4.21
N ARG A 314 -0.44 9.08 5.18
CA ARG A 314 -1.72 8.55 5.67
C ARG A 314 -2.76 8.57 4.53
N VAL A 315 -3.59 7.55 4.41
CA VAL A 315 -4.68 7.57 3.42
C VAL A 315 -5.91 8.27 4.00
N ILE A 316 -6.40 9.27 3.26
CA ILE A 316 -7.62 10.04 3.53
C ILE A 316 -8.52 10.03 2.27
N PRO A 317 -9.77 10.53 2.32
CA PRO A 317 -10.64 10.59 1.14
C PRO A 317 -10.04 11.36 -0.05
N GLU A 318 -9.23 12.37 0.23
CA GLU A 318 -8.51 13.19 -0.75
C GLU A 318 -7.28 12.45 -1.29
N LEU A 319 -7.25 12.23 -2.61
CA LEU A 319 -6.21 11.50 -3.33
C LEU A 319 -4.83 12.14 -3.13
N ASP A 320 -3.87 11.35 -2.64
CA ASP A 320 -2.45 11.72 -2.41
C ASP A 320 -2.26 13.05 -1.65
N ARG A 321 -3.18 13.35 -0.72
CA ARG A 321 -3.26 14.61 0.05
C ARG A 321 -3.18 14.42 1.56
N GLY A 322 -3.07 13.19 2.05
CA GLY A 322 -2.94 12.91 3.48
C GLY A 322 -1.59 13.32 4.07
N GLU A 323 -1.54 13.43 5.39
CA GLU A 323 -0.34 13.82 6.13
C GLU A 323 0.86 12.90 5.75
N PRO A 324 2.01 13.46 5.32
CA PRO A 324 3.22 12.68 5.09
C PRO A 324 3.73 12.05 6.38
N VAL A 325 3.92 10.73 6.37
CA VAL A 325 4.67 9.99 7.41
C VAL A 325 6.16 10.26 7.25
N LEU A 326 6.63 10.14 6.00
CA LEU A 326 7.97 10.52 5.56
C LEU A 326 7.98 10.77 4.05
N TRP A 327 9.04 11.40 3.56
CA TRP A 327 9.28 11.60 2.14
C TRP A 327 10.79 11.63 1.88
N ARG A 328 11.20 11.38 0.63
CA ARG A 328 12.60 11.47 0.19
C ARG A 328 12.68 12.08 -1.20
N GLU A 329 13.67 12.92 -1.43
CA GLU A 329 13.95 13.49 -2.75
C GLU A 329 14.62 12.47 -3.68
N VAL A 330 14.39 12.63 -4.98
CA VAL A 330 15.08 11.93 -6.06
C VAL A 330 15.53 12.96 -7.10
N GLU A 331 16.83 13.13 -7.25
CA GLU A 331 17.41 14.03 -8.27
C GLU A 331 17.04 13.57 -9.69
N MET A 332 16.72 14.53 -10.55
CA MET A 332 16.45 14.33 -11.97
C MET A 332 17.60 14.89 -12.82
N LYS A 333 17.99 14.18 -13.88
CA LYS A 333 19.22 14.42 -14.64
C LYS A 333 18.91 14.78 -16.09
N GLU A 334 19.54 15.84 -16.59
CA GLU A 334 19.32 16.31 -17.97
C GLU A 334 19.78 15.23 -18.97
N GLY A 335 18.87 14.85 -19.88
CA GLY A 335 19.12 13.81 -20.89
C GLY A 335 18.93 12.36 -20.42
N GLU A 336 18.48 12.10 -19.18
CA GLU A 336 18.23 10.73 -18.72
C GLU A 336 16.95 10.11 -19.31
N SER A 337 16.93 8.78 -19.46
CA SER A 337 15.70 8.09 -19.86
C SER A 337 14.71 7.99 -18.68
N ILE A 338 13.43 7.89 -19.00
CA ILE A 338 12.40 7.60 -17.99
C ILE A 338 12.65 6.26 -17.28
N GLY A 339 13.35 5.32 -17.92
CA GLY A 339 13.76 4.06 -17.30
C GLY A 339 14.76 4.26 -16.16
N ASP A 340 15.78 5.10 -16.38
CA ASP A 340 16.81 5.43 -15.38
C ASP A 340 16.20 6.15 -14.17
N LEU A 341 15.24 7.05 -14.41
CA LEU A 341 14.50 7.72 -13.36
C LEU A 341 13.61 6.74 -12.57
N LYS A 342 12.85 5.88 -13.25
CA LYS A 342 12.02 4.85 -12.61
C LYS A 342 12.85 3.90 -11.74
N GLU A 343 14.01 3.44 -12.23
CA GLU A 343 14.91 2.60 -11.44
C GLU A 343 15.45 3.34 -10.20
N ARG A 344 15.78 4.63 -10.33
CA ARG A 344 16.21 5.47 -9.20
C ARG A 344 15.09 5.64 -8.17
N ILE A 345 13.87 5.93 -8.61
CA ILE A 345 12.69 6.05 -7.73
C ILE A 345 12.44 4.73 -7.01
N HIS A 346 12.32 3.60 -7.71
CA HIS A 346 12.09 2.29 -7.08
C HIS A 346 13.15 1.92 -6.02
N LYS A 347 14.43 2.26 -6.24
CA LYS A 347 15.49 2.05 -5.23
C LYS A 347 15.24 2.83 -3.94
N VAL A 348 14.69 4.04 -4.05
CA VAL A 348 14.35 4.88 -2.89
C VAL A 348 13.04 4.42 -2.24
N GLU A 349 12.04 4.01 -3.03
CA GLU A 349 10.77 3.42 -2.56
C GLU A 349 10.99 2.25 -1.60
N HIS A 350 11.81 1.27 -2.01
CA HIS A 350 12.00 0.02 -1.26
C HIS A 350 12.47 0.27 0.18
N GLY A 351 13.42 1.19 0.39
CA GLY A 351 13.86 1.54 1.74
C GLY A 351 12.83 2.40 2.48
N ALA A 352 12.10 3.27 1.78
CA ALA A 352 11.20 4.23 2.43
C ALA A 352 9.90 3.59 2.93
N ILE A 353 9.37 2.60 2.22
CA ILE A 353 8.19 1.86 2.67
C ILE A 353 8.50 1.01 3.92
N VAL A 354 9.75 0.53 4.05
CA VAL A 354 10.23 -0.18 5.24
C VAL A 354 10.34 0.77 6.43
N ASP A 355 11.09 1.88 6.28
CA ASP A 355 11.22 2.91 7.33
C ASP A 355 9.85 3.43 7.81
N ALA A 356 8.91 3.64 6.89
CA ALA A 356 7.58 4.14 7.23
C ALA A 356 6.75 3.12 8.02
N VAL A 357 6.84 1.82 7.71
CA VAL A 357 6.17 0.79 8.50
C VAL A 357 6.78 0.67 9.90
N GLU A 358 8.11 0.79 10.03
CA GLU A 358 8.78 0.84 11.35
C GLU A 358 8.33 2.07 12.15
N GLN A 359 8.39 3.26 11.55
CA GLN A 359 7.95 4.51 12.18
C GLN A 359 6.49 4.41 12.62
N VAL A 360 5.56 4.06 11.73
CA VAL A 360 4.12 4.01 12.03
C VAL A 360 3.82 3.00 13.11
N THR A 361 4.43 1.81 13.09
CA THR A 361 4.20 0.83 14.16
C THR A 361 4.77 1.28 15.52
N GLY A 362 5.84 2.08 15.54
CA GLY A 362 6.30 2.81 16.72
C GLY A 362 5.33 3.90 17.19
N GLU A 363 4.72 4.64 16.26
CA GLU A 363 3.72 5.67 16.56
C GLU A 363 2.39 5.09 17.06
N LEU A 364 2.01 3.91 16.57
CA LEU A 364 0.87 3.13 17.08
C LEU A 364 1.13 2.66 18.52
N GLY A 365 2.30 2.07 18.79
CA GLY A 365 2.66 1.58 20.13
C GLY A 365 2.84 2.67 21.18
N SER A 366 3.29 3.86 20.78
CA SER A 366 3.42 5.03 21.66
C SER A 366 2.14 5.88 21.77
N GLY A 367 1.11 5.53 21.00
CA GLY A 367 -0.14 6.30 20.91
C GLY A 367 -0.01 7.63 20.17
N LYS A 368 1.15 7.96 19.58
CA LYS A 368 1.38 9.21 18.82
C LYS A 368 0.48 9.29 17.58
N TRP A 369 0.20 8.18 16.91
CA TRP A 369 -0.63 8.15 15.69
C TRP A 369 -2.05 8.73 15.89
N TRP A 370 -2.56 8.70 17.12
CA TRP A 370 -3.94 9.04 17.50
C TRP A 370 -4.10 10.45 18.10
N LYS A 371 -3.01 11.22 18.14
CA LYS A 371 -2.96 12.61 18.60
C LYS A 371 -2.82 13.55 17.41
#